data_AF-A0A6G3DL13-F1
#
_entry.id   AF-A0A6G3DL13-F1
#
_cell.length_a   1.000
_cell.length_b   1.000
_cell.length_c   1.000
_cell.angle_alpha   90.00
_cell.angle_beta   90.00
_cell.angle_gamma   90.00
#
_symmetry.space_group_name_H-M   'P 1'
#
loop_
_entity.id
_entity.type
_entity.pdbx_description
1 polymer ?
#
loop_
_entity_poly.entity_id
_entity_poly.type
_entity_poly.pdbx_seq_one_letter_code
_entity_poly.pdbx_strand_id
1 'polypeptide(L)'
;MSRRPSHPVRLLASALAAGALLTTAACSDGGGSESASDTAAEQAGVARPDAAKQTPTGSPSAPAALTETGAKAALLTEADLEGGWNQVQDADKWRDRLLVGEVDVADFLTAKSDATDCQALLDALYDDGLLGDPSGPSALTGFEQGDSRLLEQVAGYDRAGLDARLKWLRTLPDTCDEFTATGSGGAERTVQVTEASVPDVGDARAGLRVSVKGDADGGPATLTLDIAAVRVDTSAVTVMGGGLEGGQTDSVEQAVRQGTERLKTVLDGGTPSPQPTTMD
;
A
#
# COMPACT_ATOMS: atom_id res chain seq x y z
N MET A 1 -28.84 -42.63 -35.86
CA MET A 1 -28.57 -43.48 -34.68
C MET A 1 -27.52 -42.78 -33.83
N SER A 2 -27.82 -42.58 -32.53
CA SER A 2 -26.92 -42.52 -31.35
C SER A 2 -25.61 -41.69 -31.40
N ARG A 3 -25.23 -40.88 -30.41
CA ARG A 3 -25.67 -40.66 -29.02
C ARG A 3 -25.08 -39.33 -28.53
N ARG A 4 -25.83 -38.57 -27.71
CA ARG A 4 -25.30 -37.46 -26.89
C ARG A 4 -24.46 -38.01 -25.73
N PRO A 5 -23.38 -37.33 -25.32
CA PRO A 5 -22.73 -37.60 -24.03
C PRO A 5 -23.54 -36.97 -22.88
N SER A 6 -23.79 -37.77 -21.85
CA SER A 6 -24.42 -37.37 -20.59
C SER A 6 -23.34 -37.18 -19.54
N HIS A 7 -23.25 -35.99 -18.94
CA HIS A 7 -22.37 -35.74 -17.79
C HIS A 7 -23.10 -36.05 -16.47
N PRO A 8 -22.48 -36.80 -15.55
CA PRO A 8 -23.08 -37.11 -14.26
C PRO A 8 -22.97 -35.93 -13.28
N VAL A 9 -24.11 -35.52 -12.75
CA VAL A 9 -24.27 -34.62 -11.61
C VAL A 9 -23.72 -35.32 -10.36
N ARG A 10 -22.72 -34.74 -9.70
CA ARG A 10 -22.33 -35.11 -8.33
C ARG A 10 -22.90 -34.09 -7.36
N LEU A 11 -24.01 -34.48 -6.73
CA LEU A 11 -24.49 -33.91 -5.48
C LEU A 11 -23.56 -34.40 -4.37
N LEU A 12 -22.94 -33.50 -3.62
CA LEU A 12 -22.28 -33.82 -2.35
C LEU A 12 -22.94 -33.00 -1.24
N ALA A 13 -23.45 -33.76 -0.28
CA ALA A 13 -24.34 -33.36 0.77
C ALA A 13 -23.61 -32.63 1.91
N SER A 14 -24.37 -31.72 2.52
CA SER A 14 -24.07 -30.99 3.75
C SER A 14 -23.90 -31.94 4.95
N ALA A 15 -22.88 -31.69 5.78
CA ALA A 15 -22.81 -32.23 7.13
C ALA A 15 -22.59 -31.06 8.11
N LEU A 16 -23.67 -30.69 8.80
CA LEU A 16 -23.62 -29.88 10.03
C LEU A 16 -23.01 -30.71 11.15
N ALA A 17 -22.07 -30.13 11.90
CA ALA A 17 -21.74 -30.60 13.25
C ALA A 17 -21.78 -29.41 14.21
N ALA A 18 -22.76 -29.43 15.11
CA ALA A 18 -22.85 -28.60 16.28
C ALA A 18 -21.93 -29.15 17.40
N GLY A 19 -21.26 -28.26 18.13
CA GLY A 19 -20.51 -28.60 19.33
C GLY A 19 -20.41 -27.36 20.23
N ALA A 20 -21.02 -27.45 21.41
CA ALA A 20 -21.21 -26.36 22.35
C ALA A 20 -20.29 -26.46 23.57
N LEU A 21 -20.22 -25.34 24.31
CA LEU A 21 -19.93 -25.16 25.74
C LEU A 21 -18.47 -24.91 26.20
N LEU A 22 -18.23 -23.61 26.48
CA LEU A 22 -17.94 -23.04 27.80
C LEU A 22 -17.12 -23.86 28.81
N THR A 23 -15.93 -23.36 29.14
CA THR A 23 -15.33 -23.54 30.47
C THR A 23 -14.94 -22.19 31.08
N THR A 24 -15.73 -21.80 32.07
CA THR A 24 -15.43 -20.78 33.07
C THR A 24 -14.43 -21.33 34.07
N ALA A 25 -13.32 -20.63 34.33
CA ALA A 25 -12.54 -20.80 35.55
C ALA A 25 -12.95 -19.71 36.55
N ALA A 26 -13.52 -20.14 37.67
CA ALA A 26 -13.86 -19.32 38.81
C ALA A 26 -13.24 -19.92 40.08
N CYS A 27 -12.99 -19.02 41.03
CA CYS A 27 -12.84 -19.24 42.48
C CYS A 27 -11.48 -19.77 42.97
N SER A 28 -11.00 -19.44 44.18
CA SER A 28 -11.30 -18.38 45.16
C SER A 28 -10.39 -18.66 46.38
N ASP A 29 -9.96 -17.58 47.05
CA ASP A 29 -9.85 -17.39 48.50
C ASP A 29 -8.96 -18.24 49.44
N GLY A 30 -8.47 -17.54 50.48
CA GLY A 30 -7.91 -18.06 51.73
C GLY A 30 -6.47 -17.61 51.96
N GLY A 31 -6.10 -16.82 52.97
CA GLY A 31 -6.75 -16.28 54.16
C GLY A 31 -5.61 -15.80 55.08
N GLY A 32 -5.81 -14.71 55.85
CA GLY A 32 -4.79 -14.25 56.80
C GLY A 32 -4.93 -12.81 57.31
N SER A 33 -6.03 -12.51 57.99
CA SER A 33 -6.12 -11.49 59.06
C SER A 33 -5.91 -12.25 60.40
N GLU A 34 -5.30 -11.77 61.49
CA GLU A 34 -5.00 -10.45 62.04
C GLU A 34 -4.02 -10.60 63.24
N SER A 35 -3.58 -9.45 63.79
CA SER A 35 -3.23 -9.19 65.21
C SER A 35 -1.73 -9.28 65.59
N ALA A 36 -1.13 -8.35 66.35
CA ALA A 36 -1.63 -7.17 67.04
C ALA A 36 -0.50 -6.15 67.32
N SER A 37 -0.93 -4.88 67.37
CA SER A 37 -0.53 -3.72 68.19
C SER A 37 0.77 -3.74 69.01
N ASP A 38 1.56 -2.66 68.91
CA ASP A 38 1.78 -1.77 70.07
C ASP A 38 2.38 -0.38 69.74
N THR A 39 1.60 0.62 70.12
CA THR A 39 1.81 2.03 70.54
C THR A 39 3.23 2.63 70.62
N ALA A 40 3.46 3.82 70.00
CA ALA A 40 3.85 5.08 70.69
C ALA A 40 4.24 6.26 69.75
N ALA A 41 3.53 7.39 69.97
CA ALA A 41 3.98 8.79 69.98
C ALA A 41 4.51 9.52 68.71
N GLU A 42 3.69 10.49 68.27
CA GLU A 42 4.00 11.94 68.19
C GLU A 42 5.04 12.46 67.18
N GLN A 43 4.57 13.09 66.10
CA GLN A 43 4.77 14.53 65.84
C GLN A 43 4.09 15.00 64.54
N ALA A 44 3.50 16.19 64.64
CA ALA A 44 2.75 16.88 63.62
C ALA A 44 3.63 17.40 62.47
N GLY A 45 3.14 17.25 61.24
CA GLY A 45 3.70 17.86 60.04
C GLY A 45 2.64 17.97 58.96
N VAL A 46 1.85 19.05 59.02
CA VAL A 46 0.89 19.41 57.97
C VAL A 46 1.69 19.93 56.76
N ALA A 47 1.82 19.10 55.72
CA ALA A 47 2.30 19.53 54.41
C ALA A 47 1.17 19.35 53.39
N ARG A 48 0.80 20.46 52.76
CA ARG A 48 -0.23 20.57 51.70
C ARG A 48 0.15 19.70 50.49
N PRO A 49 -0.81 19.14 49.74
CA PRO A 49 -0.50 18.54 48.44
C PRO A 49 -0.23 19.67 47.44
N ASP A 50 1.00 19.71 46.91
CA ASP A 50 1.37 20.50 45.74
C ASP A 50 0.56 20.03 44.54
N ALA A 51 -0.39 20.86 44.12
CA ALA A 51 -1.02 20.76 42.82
C ALA A 51 0.04 21.08 41.75
N ALA A 52 0.70 20.04 41.24
CA ALA A 52 1.50 20.13 40.04
C ALA A 52 0.61 20.64 38.89
N LYS A 53 0.79 21.91 38.52
CA LYS A 53 0.29 22.47 37.27
C LYS A 53 0.93 21.67 36.13
N GLN A 54 0.16 20.78 35.51
CA GLN A 54 0.46 20.28 34.18
C GLN A 54 0.25 21.45 33.20
N THR A 55 1.34 22.12 32.85
CA THR A 55 1.38 23.01 31.69
C THR A 55 1.43 22.12 30.44
N PRO A 56 0.47 22.18 29.50
CA PRO A 56 0.64 21.54 28.21
C PRO A 56 1.64 22.39 27.42
N THR A 57 2.92 22.02 27.47
CA THR A 57 3.91 22.54 26.51
C THR A 57 3.82 21.68 25.26
N GLY A 58 2.88 22.01 24.38
CA GLY A 58 2.87 21.55 23.00
C GLY A 58 3.00 22.76 22.10
N SER A 59 4.23 23.20 21.82
CA SER A 59 4.44 23.89 20.54
C SER A 59 4.19 22.84 19.45
N PRO A 60 3.60 23.19 18.29
CA PRO A 60 3.59 22.27 17.16
C PRO A 60 5.05 21.93 16.86
N SER A 61 5.45 20.69 17.17
CA SER A 61 6.74 20.18 16.74
C SER A 61 6.77 20.32 15.23
N ALA A 62 7.88 20.82 14.69
CA ALA A 62 8.10 20.77 13.26
C ALA A 62 7.85 19.31 12.79
N PRO A 63 7.27 19.10 11.59
CA PRO A 63 7.04 17.76 11.06
C PRO A 63 8.31 16.93 11.25
N ALA A 64 8.16 15.76 11.85
CA ALA A 64 9.30 14.89 12.05
C ALA A 64 9.76 14.38 10.68
N ALA A 65 11.06 14.41 10.42
CA ALA A 65 11.60 13.75 9.23
C ALA A 65 11.24 12.26 9.27
N LEU A 66 10.88 11.69 8.11
CA LEU A 66 10.56 10.27 8.01
C LEU A 66 11.73 9.42 8.55
N THR A 67 11.41 8.41 9.34
CA THR A 67 12.38 7.43 9.87
C THR A 67 12.14 6.06 9.23
N GLU A 68 13.10 5.14 9.31
CA GLU A 68 12.92 3.76 8.80
C GLU A 68 11.74 3.04 9.44
N THR A 69 11.57 3.20 10.76
CA THR A 69 10.42 2.65 11.48
C THR A 69 9.13 3.36 11.07
N GLY A 70 9.18 4.67 10.85
CA GLY A 70 8.05 5.45 10.37
C GLY A 70 7.58 5.02 8.97
N ALA A 71 8.50 4.84 8.03
CA ALA A 71 8.18 4.36 6.68
C ALA A 71 7.46 2.99 6.74
N LYS A 72 7.95 2.07 7.56
CA LYS A 72 7.31 0.75 7.76
C LYS A 72 5.94 0.85 8.44
N ALA A 73 5.78 1.75 9.41
CA ALA A 73 4.51 1.94 10.11
C ALA A 73 3.44 2.57 9.20
N ALA A 74 3.86 3.39 8.24
CA ALA A 74 2.98 4.04 7.28
C ALA A 74 2.44 3.09 6.20
N LEU A 75 3.06 1.94 5.98
CA LEU A 75 2.60 0.96 4.99
C LEU A 75 1.16 0.51 5.27
N LEU A 76 0.42 0.29 4.20
CA LEU A 76 -0.89 -0.32 4.17
C LEU A 76 -0.85 -1.74 4.76
N THR A 77 -2.00 -2.15 5.25
CA THR A 77 -2.32 -3.50 5.68
C THR A 77 -3.51 -4.01 4.87
N GLU A 78 -3.80 -5.31 4.93
CA GLU A 78 -4.98 -5.88 4.26
C GLU A 78 -6.27 -5.20 4.72
N ALA A 79 -6.34 -4.72 5.96
CA ALA A 79 -7.51 -4.04 6.49
C ALA A 79 -7.77 -2.69 5.81
N ASP A 80 -6.76 -2.09 5.19
CA ASP A 80 -6.86 -0.81 4.49
C ASP A 80 -7.40 -0.97 3.05
N LEU A 81 -7.53 -2.20 2.56
CA LEU A 81 -7.97 -2.53 1.20
C LEU A 81 -9.27 -3.34 1.21
N GLU A 82 -10.23 -2.94 0.38
CA GLU A 82 -11.46 -3.68 0.14
C GLU A 82 -11.29 -4.75 -0.96
N GLY A 83 -12.14 -5.77 -0.96
CA GLY A 83 -12.16 -6.77 -2.02
C GLY A 83 -11.33 -8.03 -1.77
N GLY A 84 -10.69 -8.18 -0.61
CA GLY A 84 -9.99 -9.42 -0.25
C GLY A 84 -8.59 -9.53 -0.84
N TRP A 85 -7.90 -8.40 -0.96
CA TRP A 85 -6.46 -8.35 -1.21
C TRP A 85 -5.68 -9.08 -0.12
N ASN A 86 -4.69 -9.88 -0.52
CA ASN A 86 -3.85 -10.64 0.40
C ASN A 86 -2.43 -10.07 0.36
N GLN A 87 -1.89 -9.71 1.51
CA GLN A 87 -0.54 -9.18 1.61
C GLN A 87 0.48 -10.29 1.38
N VAL A 88 1.49 -10.00 0.57
CA VAL A 88 2.59 -10.93 0.30
C VAL A 88 3.86 -10.54 1.06
N GLN A 89 4.75 -11.52 1.24
CA GLN A 89 6.00 -11.32 2.00
C GLN A 89 7.18 -10.94 1.12
N ASP A 90 7.08 -11.12 -0.20
CA ASP A 90 8.18 -10.96 -1.15
C ASP A 90 7.87 -9.94 -2.27
N ALA A 91 7.02 -8.96 -1.97
CA ALA A 91 6.69 -7.87 -2.89
C ALA A 91 7.93 -7.11 -3.38
N ASP A 92 8.97 -7.00 -2.55
CA ASP A 92 10.26 -6.38 -2.91
C ASP A 92 10.98 -7.09 -4.07
N LYS A 93 10.64 -8.37 -4.30
CA LYS A 93 11.19 -9.24 -5.35
C LYS A 93 10.29 -9.38 -6.56
N TRP A 94 9.12 -8.74 -6.58
CA TRP A 94 8.26 -8.75 -7.76
C TRP A 94 8.94 -8.13 -8.98
N ARG A 95 9.88 -7.20 -8.76
CA ARG A 95 10.83 -6.72 -9.77
C ARG A 95 11.52 -7.84 -10.57
N ASP A 96 11.87 -8.94 -9.90
CA ASP A 96 12.68 -10.03 -10.48
C ASP A 96 11.81 -11.03 -11.25
N ARG A 97 10.49 -10.95 -11.03
CA ARG A 97 9.47 -11.83 -11.59
C ARG A 97 8.21 -11.01 -11.72
N LEU A 98 8.14 -10.28 -12.82
CA LEU A 98 7.01 -9.46 -13.19
C LEU A 98 5.80 -10.33 -13.62
N LEU A 99 5.61 -11.52 -13.04
CA LEU A 99 4.55 -12.44 -13.42
C LEU A 99 3.17 -11.91 -12.99
N VAL A 100 2.33 -11.43 -13.89
CA VAL A 100 0.89 -11.32 -13.59
C VAL A 100 0.24 -12.62 -14.06
N GLY A 101 -0.10 -13.50 -13.12
CA GLY A 101 -0.50 -14.87 -13.43
C GLY A 101 0.70 -15.69 -13.97
N GLU A 102 0.58 -16.25 -15.18
CA GLU A 102 1.67 -16.96 -15.88
C GLU A 102 2.52 -16.03 -16.77
N VAL A 103 2.09 -14.78 -16.98
CA VAL A 103 2.70 -13.84 -17.94
C VAL A 103 3.81 -13.00 -17.32
N ASP A 104 5.02 -13.05 -17.88
CA ASP A 104 6.11 -12.17 -17.47
C ASP A 104 5.91 -10.73 -17.98
N VAL A 105 5.52 -9.81 -17.11
CA VAL A 105 5.41 -8.37 -17.38
C VAL A 105 6.78 -7.75 -17.70
N ALA A 106 7.91 -8.41 -17.39
CA ALA A 106 9.20 -8.00 -17.91
C ALA A 106 9.19 -8.04 -19.44
N ASP A 107 8.55 -9.04 -20.05
CA ASP A 107 8.38 -9.04 -21.49
C ASP A 107 7.63 -7.79 -21.94
N PHE A 108 6.57 -7.37 -21.25
CA PHE A 108 5.79 -6.17 -21.60
C PHE A 108 6.55 -4.85 -21.46
N LEU A 109 7.27 -4.66 -20.36
CA LEU A 109 7.86 -3.36 -19.99
C LEU A 109 9.32 -3.20 -20.45
N THR A 110 10.05 -4.28 -20.77
CA THR A 110 11.42 -4.21 -21.33
C THR A 110 11.45 -3.88 -22.83
N ALA A 111 10.57 -2.97 -23.24
CA ALA A 111 10.43 -2.54 -24.62
C ALA A 111 11.17 -1.21 -24.88
N LYS A 112 11.63 -1.02 -26.12
CA LYS A 112 12.34 0.18 -26.57
C LYS A 112 11.38 1.19 -27.21
N SER A 113 11.45 2.43 -26.77
CA SER A 113 10.78 3.59 -27.35
C SER A 113 11.82 4.59 -27.89
N ASP A 114 11.53 5.18 -29.05
CA ASP A 114 12.38 6.23 -29.64
C ASP A 114 12.26 7.57 -28.89
N ALA A 115 11.15 7.78 -28.17
CA ALA A 115 10.93 8.94 -27.32
C ALA A 115 11.55 8.72 -25.94
N THR A 116 12.48 9.61 -25.53
CA THR A 116 13.22 9.50 -24.27
C THR A 116 12.32 9.50 -23.05
N ASP A 117 11.29 10.36 -23.00
CA ASP A 117 10.36 10.42 -21.86
C ASP A 117 9.51 9.15 -21.73
N CYS A 118 9.09 8.58 -22.86
CA CYS A 118 8.28 7.36 -22.85
C CYS A 118 9.12 6.11 -22.56
N GLN A 119 10.40 6.10 -22.94
CA GLN A 119 11.34 5.09 -22.44
C GLN A 119 11.53 5.22 -20.93
N ALA A 120 11.75 6.44 -20.43
CA ALA A 120 11.93 6.66 -19.00
C ALA A 120 10.69 6.27 -18.17
N LEU A 121 9.48 6.39 -18.74
CA LEU A 121 8.27 5.85 -18.14
C LEU A 121 8.32 4.32 -18.05
N LEU A 122 8.61 3.61 -19.16
CA LEU A 122 8.69 2.15 -19.14
C LEU A 122 9.73 1.64 -18.16
N ASP A 123 10.91 2.27 -18.13
CA ASP A 123 11.98 1.93 -17.20
C ASP A 123 11.52 2.15 -15.75
N ALA A 124 10.86 3.28 -15.45
CA ALA A 124 10.36 3.57 -14.12
C ALA A 124 9.20 2.66 -13.68
N LEU A 125 8.38 2.16 -14.60
CA LEU A 125 7.35 1.16 -14.30
C LEU A 125 7.96 -0.21 -14.01
N TYR A 126 9.02 -0.57 -14.72
CA TYR A 126 9.74 -1.83 -14.50
C TYR A 126 10.51 -1.83 -13.18
N ASP A 127 11.15 -0.72 -12.83
CA ASP A 127 12.00 -0.59 -11.63
C ASP A 127 11.20 -0.27 -10.34
N ASP A 128 9.87 -0.16 -10.42
CA ASP A 128 9.01 0.41 -9.37
C ASP A 128 9.50 1.82 -8.90
N GLY A 129 10.14 2.55 -9.81
CA GLY A 129 10.94 3.76 -9.55
C GLY A 129 10.33 5.05 -10.09
N LEU A 130 9.00 5.18 -10.08
CA LEU A 130 8.26 6.33 -10.65
C LEU A 130 8.72 7.69 -10.13
N LEU A 131 9.07 7.77 -8.84
CA LEU A 131 9.59 8.97 -8.20
C LEU A 131 11.14 9.00 -8.13
N GLY A 132 11.81 8.05 -8.78
CA GLY A 132 13.25 7.82 -8.68
C GLY A 132 13.66 7.21 -7.33
N ASP A 133 14.97 7.08 -7.13
CA ASP A 133 15.53 6.53 -5.90
C ASP A 133 15.22 7.43 -4.69
N PRO A 134 14.67 6.86 -3.59
CA PRO A 134 14.54 7.56 -2.32
C PRO A 134 15.90 8.10 -1.84
N SER A 135 15.92 9.35 -1.38
CA SER A 135 17.12 9.93 -0.75
C SER A 135 17.12 9.77 0.78
N GLY A 136 16.04 9.21 1.33
CA GLY A 136 15.86 8.96 2.75
C GLY A 136 15.23 7.59 3.01
N PRO A 137 14.68 7.37 4.22
CA PRO A 137 14.06 6.10 4.60
C PRO A 137 12.97 5.67 3.64
N SER A 138 12.84 4.36 3.44
CA SER A 138 11.89 3.78 2.49
C SER A 138 11.39 2.44 2.98
N ALA A 139 10.12 2.16 2.71
CA ALA A 139 9.51 0.86 2.93
C ALA A 139 8.53 0.56 1.79
N LEU A 140 8.24 -0.72 1.58
CA LEU A 140 7.37 -1.19 0.52
C LEU A 140 6.54 -2.37 1.02
N THR A 141 5.30 -2.46 0.52
CA THR A 141 4.44 -3.62 0.68
C THR A 141 3.70 -3.92 -0.62
N GLY A 142 3.21 -5.15 -0.75
CA GLY A 142 2.44 -5.57 -1.92
C GLY A 142 1.33 -6.55 -1.56
N PHE A 143 0.32 -6.58 -2.43
CA PHE A 143 -0.90 -7.35 -2.26
C PHE A 143 -1.34 -8.00 -3.57
N GLU A 144 -1.93 -9.19 -3.49
CA GLU A 144 -2.46 -9.91 -4.65
C GLU A 144 -3.96 -10.20 -4.51
N GLN A 145 -4.66 -10.13 -5.63
CA GLN A 145 -6.06 -10.51 -5.79
C GLN A 145 -6.25 -11.09 -7.20
N GLY A 146 -6.42 -12.41 -7.31
CA GLY A 146 -6.49 -13.08 -8.61
C GLY A 146 -5.22 -12.80 -9.44
N ASP A 147 -5.40 -12.40 -10.69
CA ASP A 147 -4.32 -11.98 -11.59
C ASP A 147 -4.09 -10.46 -11.53
N SER A 148 -4.19 -9.87 -10.35
CA SER A 148 -3.90 -8.45 -10.09
C SER A 148 -2.97 -8.29 -8.90
N ARG A 149 -2.13 -7.26 -8.99
CA ARG A 149 -1.19 -6.86 -7.95
C ARG A 149 -1.43 -5.41 -7.57
N LEU A 150 -1.16 -5.08 -6.31
CA LEU A 150 -1.09 -3.73 -5.80
C LEU A 150 0.19 -3.57 -5.00
N LEU A 151 1.01 -2.58 -5.34
CA LEU A 151 2.26 -2.25 -4.70
C LEU A 151 2.14 -0.86 -4.08
N GLU A 152 2.58 -0.72 -2.84
CA GLU A 152 2.74 0.58 -2.18
C GLU A 152 4.19 0.77 -1.77
N GLN A 153 4.74 1.95 -2.06
CA GLN A 153 5.98 2.44 -1.49
C GLN A 153 5.75 3.72 -0.68
N VAL A 154 6.31 3.77 0.52
CA VAL A 154 6.44 4.97 1.34
C VAL A 154 7.90 5.33 1.47
N ALA A 155 8.27 6.55 1.08
CA ALA A 155 9.67 6.95 1.03
C ALA A 155 9.91 8.46 1.26
N GLY A 156 11.11 8.79 1.74
CA GLY A 156 11.62 10.15 1.87
C GLY A 156 12.51 10.56 0.68
N TYR A 157 12.40 11.82 0.26
CA TYR A 157 13.07 12.37 -0.92
C TYR A 157 13.66 13.77 -0.68
N ASP A 158 14.56 14.17 -1.56
CA ASP A 158 14.86 15.58 -1.76
C ASP A 158 13.62 16.27 -2.34
N ARG A 159 13.26 17.42 -1.76
CA ARG A 159 12.03 18.12 -2.13
C ARG A 159 12.02 18.57 -3.59
N ALA A 160 13.13 19.09 -4.10
CA ALA A 160 13.19 19.58 -5.47
C ALA A 160 13.13 18.41 -6.47
N GLY A 161 13.80 17.29 -6.16
CA GLY A 161 13.73 16.06 -6.93
C GLY A 161 12.31 15.49 -7.00
N LEU A 162 11.64 15.39 -5.86
CA LEU A 162 10.25 14.91 -5.79
C LEU A 162 9.28 15.79 -6.58
N ASP A 163 9.43 17.11 -6.47
CA ASP A 163 8.58 18.07 -7.19
C ASP A 163 8.80 17.99 -8.71
N ALA A 164 10.04 17.81 -9.14
CA ALA A 164 10.39 17.61 -10.54
C ALA A 164 9.79 16.30 -11.08
N ARG A 165 9.86 15.20 -10.32
CA ARG A 165 9.29 13.90 -10.71
C ARG A 165 7.77 13.94 -10.81
N LEU A 166 7.08 14.52 -9.83
CA LEU A 166 5.62 14.71 -9.91
C LEU A 166 5.22 15.61 -11.09
N LYS A 167 6.03 16.63 -11.41
CA LYS A 167 5.78 17.46 -12.58
C LYS A 167 5.96 16.66 -13.87
N TRP A 168 7.02 15.87 -13.98
CA TRP A 168 7.27 14.99 -15.13
C TRP A 168 6.12 14.00 -15.33
N LEU A 169 5.67 13.31 -14.28
CA LEU A 169 4.53 12.38 -14.36
C LEU A 169 3.29 13.03 -14.99
N ARG A 170 2.96 14.28 -14.61
CA ARG A 170 1.80 15.01 -15.17
C ARG A 170 1.94 15.36 -16.65
N THR A 171 3.15 15.36 -17.21
CA THR A 171 3.35 15.62 -18.64
C THR A 171 3.20 14.36 -19.49
N LEU A 172 3.27 13.17 -18.88
CA LEU A 172 3.31 11.91 -19.62
C LEU A 172 2.02 11.60 -20.40
N PRO A 173 0.80 11.92 -19.94
CA PRO A 173 -0.41 11.71 -20.74
C PRO A 173 -0.37 12.48 -22.06
N ASP A 174 0.15 13.71 -22.06
CA ASP A 174 0.26 14.52 -23.27
C ASP A 174 1.46 14.10 -24.14
N THR A 175 2.60 13.76 -23.52
CA THR A 175 3.85 13.44 -24.21
C THR A 175 3.87 12.03 -24.78
N CYS A 176 3.25 11.07 -24.08
CA CYS A 176 3.29 9.64 -24.38
C CYS A 176 1.91 9.02 -24.66
N ASP A 177 0.86 9.84 -24.83
CA ASP A 177 -0.55 9.47 -25.13
C ASP A 177 -0.71 8.04 -25.69
N GLU A 178 -0.21 7.81 -26.91
CA GLU A 178 -0.04 6.47 -27.47
C GLU A 178 1.33 6.38 -28.16
N PHE A 179 2.07 5.29 -27.90
CA PHE A 179 3.33 5.01 -28.59
C PHE A 179 3.57 3.51 -28.79
N THR A 180 4.39 3.20 -29.79
CA THR A 180 4.85 1.84 -30.04
C THR A 180 6.16 1.60 -29.30
N ALA A 181 6.23 0.51 -28.54
CA ALA A 181 7.45 0.04 -27.91
C ALA A 181 7.86 -1.31 -28.50
N THR A 182 9.16 -1.52 -28.73
CA THR A 182 9.67 -2.75 -29.35
C THR A 182 10.26 -3.69 -28.30
N GLY A 183 9.65 -4.86 -28.13
CA GLY A 183 10.10 -5.91 -27.22
C GLY A 183 11.32 -6.68 -27.68
N SER A 184 11.77 -7.59 -26.82
CA SER A 184 12.74 -8.62 -27.16
C SER A 184 12.26 -9.42 -28.38
N GLY A 185 13.17 -9.67 -29.34
CA GLY A 185 12.82 -10.36 -30.59
C GLY A 185 12.09 -9.51 -31.64
N GLY A 186 11.86 -8.21 -31.39
CA GLY A 186 11.29 -7.28 -32.36
C GLY A 186 9.76 -7.24 -32.38
N ALA A 187 9.09 -7.88 -31.42
CA ALA A 187 7.64 -7.80 -31.28
C ALA A 187 7.21 -6.38 -30.87
N GLU A 188 6.23 -5.82 -31.56
CA GLU A 188 5.69 -4.49 -31.24
C GLU A 188 4.64 -4.56 -30.13
N ARG A 189 4.63 -3.53 -29.29
CA ARG A 189 3.61 -3.30 -28.26
C ARG A 189 3.04 -1.92 -28.42
N THR A 190 1.73 -1.82 -28.24
CA THR A 190 1.05 -0.52 -28.18
C THR A 190 0.90 -0.12 -26.72
N VAL A 191 1.52 0.99 -26.35
CA VAL A 191 1.42 1.58 -25.01
C VAL A 191 0.48 2.77 -25.08
N GLN A 192 -0.46 2.85 -24.17
CA GLN A 192 -1.34 4.01 -23.99
C GLN A 192 -1.17 4.57 -22.59
N VAL A 193 -1.01 5.89 -22.48
CA VAL A 193 -0.81 6.62 -21.23
C VAL A 193 -1.89 7.68 -21.10
N THR A 194 -2.69 7.58 -20.04
CA THR A 194 -3.77 8.54 -19.78
C THR A 194 -3.66 9.09 -18.36
N GLU A 195 -4.20 10.27 -18.12
CA GLU A 195 -4.32 10.81 -16.77
C GLU A 195 -5.31 9.97 -15.95
N ALA A 196 -4.92 9.63 -14.72
CA ALA A 196 -5.83 9.04 -13.74
C ALA A 196 -6.14 10.05 -12.64
N SER A 197 -7.40 10.09 -12.20
CA SER A 197 -7.80 10.92 -11.06
C SER A 197 -7.14 10.41 -9.78
N VAL A 198 -6.65 11.34 -8.96
CA VAL A 198 -6.09 11.01 -7.64
C VAL A 198 -6.87 11.79 -6.58
N PRO A 199 -7.28 11.13 -5.48
CA PRO A 199 -7.96 11.78 -4.37
C PRO A 199 -7.28 13.07 -3.91
N ASP A 200 -8.07 14.03 -3.43
CA ASP A 200 -7.60 15.34 -2.95
C ASP A 200 -6.89 15.23 -1.58
N VAL A 201 -5.78 14.50 -1.56
CA VAL A 201 -4.92 14.24 -0.40
C VAL A 201 -3.48 14.68 -0.68
N GLY A 202 -2.72 14.88 0.40
CA GLY A 202 -1.34 15.38 0.36
C GLY A 202 -1.19 16.79 -0.20
N ASP A 203 0.06 17.20 -0.42
CA ASP A 203 0.41 18.54 -0.88
C ASP A 203 0.50 18.66 -2.41
N ALA A 204 0.75 17.53 -3.07
CA ALA A 204 0.79 17.42 -4.52
C ALA A 204 0.59 15.96 -4.92
N ARG A 205 -0.05 15.74 -6.07
CA ARG A 205 -0.38 14.41 -6.56
C ARG A 205 -0.31 14.31 -8.08
N ALA A 206 0.01 13.13 -8.59
CA ALA A 206 -0.03 12.80 -10.01
C ALA A 206 -0.56 11.38 -10.17
N GLY A 207 -1.41 11.15 -11.16
CA GLY A 207 -1.99 9.84 -11.44
C GLY A 207 -1.91 9.50 -12.91
N LEU A 208 -1.65 8.23 -13.20
CA LEU A 208 -1.55 7.70 -14.55
C LEU A 208 -2.32 6.39 -14.65
N ARG A 209 -2.92 6.17 -15.81
CA ARG A 209 -3.31 4.83 -16.27
C ARG A 209 -2.47 4.49 -17.48
N VAL A 210 -1.76 3.38 -17.39
CA VAL A 210 -0.92 2.85 -18.47
C VAL A 210 -1.49 1.52 -18.92
N SER A 211 -1.73 1.35 -20.22
CA SER A 211 -2.04 0.03 -20.79
C SER A 211 -1.00 -0.36 -21.82
N VAL A 212 -0.61 -1.63 -21.80
CA VAL A 212 0.36 -2.20 -22.75
C VAL A 212 -0.29 -3.40 -23.42
N LYS A 213 -0.55 -3.27 -24.72
CA LYS A 213 -1.13 -4.31 -25.56
C LYS A 213 -0.02 -5.01 -26.33
N GLY A 214 -0.03 -6.34 -26.31
CA GLY A 214 0.94 -7.18 -27.02
C GLY A 214 0.60 -8.66 -26.89
N ASP A 215 1.48 -9.53 -27.36
CA ASP A 215 1.32 -10.97 -27.20
C ASP A 215 2.05 -11.47 -25.93
N ALA A 216 1.39 -12.36 -25.20
CA ALA A 216 1.89 -13.08 -24.02
C ALA A 216 1.45 -14.55 -24.09
N ASP A 217 2.29 -15.50 -23.67
CA ASP A 217 1.96 -16.93 -23.61
C ASP A 217 1.33 -17.50 -24.91
N GLY A 218 1.72 -16.94 -26.07
CA GLY A 218 1.25 -17.37 -27.37
C GLY A 218 -0.11 -16.79 -27.80
N GLY A 219 -0.63 -15.76 -27.12
CA GLY A 219 -1.85 -15.06 -27.50
C GLY A 219 -1.87 -13.57 -27.12
N PRO A 220 -2.87 -12.81 -27.59
CA PRO A 220 -2.99 -11.39 -27.27
C PRO A 220 -3.34 -11.19 -25.80
N ALA A 221 -2.66 -10.24 -25.16
CA ALA A 221 -2.88 -9.84 -23.78
C ALA A 221 -2.78 -8.32 -23.62
N THR A 222 -3.33 -7.80 -22.52
CA THR A 222 -3.25 -6.38 -22.19
C THR A 222 -2.96 -6.24 -20.71
N LEU A 223 -1.80 -5.71 -20.37
CA LEU A 223 -1.51 -5.26 -19.03
C LEU A 223 -2.09 -3.87 -18.84
N THR A 224 -2.82 -3.64 -17.75
CA THR A 224 -3.26 -2.29 -17.37
C THR A 224 -2.83 -1.99 -15.94
N LEU A 225 -2.20 -0.83 -15.74
CA LEU A 225 -1.69 -0.34 -14.46
C LEU A 225 -2.34 1.01 -14.14
N ASP A 226 -2.91 1.12 -12.96
CA ASP A 226 -3.35 2.36 -12.34
C ASP A 226 -2.31 2.80 -11.32
N ILE A 227 -1.88 4.05 -11.41
CA ILE A 227 -0.76 4.59 -10.65
C ILE A 227 -1.19 5.89 -10.01
N ALA A 228 -0.79 6.08 -8.76
CA ALA A 228 -0.93 7.34 -8.06
C ALA A 228 0.28 7.60 -7.18
N ALA A 229 0.81 8.82 -7.27
CA ALA A 229 1.87 9.31 -6.41
C ALA A 229 1.39 10.55 -5.66
N VAL A 230 1.55 10.57 -4.34
CA VAL A 230 1.14 11.65 -3.46
C VAL A 230 2.30 12.05 -2.57
N ARG A 231 2.63 13.33 -2.57
CA ARG A 231 3.65 13.92 -1.70
C ARG A 231 3.03 14.48 -0.43
N VAL A 232 3.68 14.23 0.70
CA VAL A 232 3.44 14.85 2.00
C VAL A 232 4.77 15.39 2.51
N ASP A 233 4.93 16.71 2.51
CA ASP A 233 6.19 17.40 2.76
C ASP A 233 7.34 16.83 1.89
N THR A 234 8.39 16.28 2.50
CA THR A 234 9.55 15.68 1.81
C THR A 234 9.39 14.19 1.57
N SER A 235 8.25 13.60 1.95
CA SER A 235 7.94 12.19 1.78
C SER A 235 6.87 11.98 0.72
N ALA A 236 6.73 10.75 0.24
CA ALA A 236 5.67 10.38 -0.68
C ALA A 236 5.15 8.97 -0.43
N VAL A 237 3.89 8.78 -0.85
CA VAL A 237 3.25 7.48 -1.06
C VAL A 237 3.11 7.29 -2.56
N THR A 238 3.59 6.17 -3.08
CA THR A 238 3.32 5.72 -4.46
C THR A 238 2.55 4.42 -4.41
N VAL A 239 1.43 4.36 -5.10
CA VAL A 239 0.63 3.15 -5.27
C VAL A 239 0.57 2.81 -6.76
N MET A 240 0.83 1.55 -7.09
CA MET A 240 0.62 0.98 -8.42
C MET A 240 -0.26 -0.25 -8.28
N GLY A 241 -1.39 -0.31 -8.98
CA GLY A 241 -2.31 -1.43 -8.95
C GLY A 241 -2.79 -1.82 -10.34
N GLY A 242 -2.81 -3.10 -10.66
CA GLY A 242 -3.21 -3.55 -11.99
C GLY A 242 -2.89 -5.01 -12.29
N GLY A 243 -3.23 -5.41 -13.50
CA GLY A 243 -3.03 -6.76 -13.98
C GLY A 243 -3.53 -6.97 -15.40
N LEU A 244 -3.73 -8.24 -15.78
CA LEU A 244 -4.23 -8.62 -17.11
C LEU A 244 -5.76 -8.51 -17.23
N GLU A 245 -6.46 -8.47 -16.10
CA GLU A 245 -7.91 -8.28 -16.05
C GLU A 245 -8.33 -6.80 -16.10
N GLY A 246 -7.36 -5.88 -16.05
CA GLY A 246 -7.59 -4.44 -16.11
C GLY A 246 -6.89 -3.66 -14.99
N GLY A 247 -7.16 -2.36 -14.95
CA GLY A 247 -6.69 -1.47 -13.88
C GLY A 247 -7.47 -1.68 -12.58
N GLN A 248 -6.93 -1.17 -11.48
CA GLN A 248 -7.46 -1.32 -10.12
C GLN A 248 -7.86 0.02 -9.50
N THR A 249 -8.65 0.82 -10.22
CA THR A 249 -8.86 2.24 -9.91
C THR A 249 -9.36 2.47 -8.48
N ASP A 250 -10.43 1.79 -8.10
CA ASP A 250 -11.05 1.96 -6.78
C ASP A 250 -10.09 1.54 -5.67
N SER A 251 -9.39 0.42 -5.86
CA SER A 251 -8.37 -0.08 -4.93
C SER A 251 -7.19 0.90 -4.81
N VAL A 252 -6.72 1.48 -5.92
CA VAL A 252 -5.64 2.48 -5.93
C VAL A 252 -6.09 3.78 -5.26
N GLU A 253 -7.30 4.27 -5.54
CA GLU A 253 -7.84 5.45 -4.87
C GLU A 253 -7.96 5.25 -3.35
N GLN A 254 -8.47 4.09 -2.92
CA GLN A 254 -8.56 3.75 -1.51
C GLN A 254 -7.18 3.64 -0.86
N ALA A 255 -6.26 2.90 -1.47
CA ALA A 255 -4.89 2.73 -1.02
C ALA A 255 -4.19 4.07 -0.85
N VAL A 256 -4.36 5.00 -1.80
CA VAL A 256 -3.79 6.35 -1.72
C VAL A 256 -4.37 7.15 -0.57
N ARG A 257 -5.69 7.10 -0.35
CA ARG A 257 -6.34 7.81 0.77
C ARG A 257 -5.79 7.29 2.10
N GLN A 258 -5.80 5.98 2.30
CA GLN A 258 -5.35 5.37 3.54
C GLN A 258 -3.84 5.54 3.74
N GLY A 259 -3.02 5.21 2.74
CA GLY A 259 -1.56 5.33 2.82
C GLY A 259 -1.09 6.76 3.09
N THR A 260 -1.73 7.76 2.46
CA THR A 260 -1.42 9.18 2.72
C THR A 260 -1.74 9.58 4.16
N GLU A 261 -2.85 9.11 4.72
CA GLU A 261 -3.23 9.39 6.11
C GLU A 261 -2.30 8.72 7.12
N ARG A 262 -1.92 7.47 6.85
CA ARG A 262 -0.93 6.74 7.65
C ARG A 262 0.42 7.46 7.64
N LEU A 263 0.86 7.93 6.48
CA LEU A 263 2.09 8.73 6.35
C LEU A 263 2.01 10.03 7.15
N LYS A 264 0.92 10.81 7.02
CA LYS A 264 0.72 12.04 7.82
C LYS A 264 0.78 11.76 9.32
N THR A 265 0.08 10.71 9.77
CA THR A 265 0.08 10.30 11.18
C THR A 265 1.49 10.04 11.69
N VAL A 266 2.34 9.36 10.90
CA VAL A 266 3.75 9.10 11.24
C VAL A 266 4.56 10.39 11.31
N LEU A 267 4.41 11.30 10.34
CA LEU A 267 5.14 12.56 10.28
C LEU A 267 4.76 13.51 11.44
N ASP A 268 3.52 13.40 11.92
CA ASP A 268 3.04 14.10 13.12
C ASP A 268 3.49 13.43 14.44
N GLY A 269 4.28 12.35 14.35
CA GLY A 269 4.84 11.62 15.50
C GLY A 269 3.90 10.58 16.11
N GLY A 270 2.80 10.25 15.42
CA GLY A 270 1.83 9.23 15.81
C GLY A 270 2.14 7.83 15.26
N THR A 271 1.31 6.87 15.67
CA THR A 271 1.31 5.50 15.14
C THR A 271 -0.01 5.27 14.40
N PRO A 272 0.03 4.88 13.11
CA PRO A 272 -1.18 4.58 12.35
C PRO A 272 -2.02 3.47 13.00
N SER A 273 -3.34 3.59 12.87
CA SER A 273 -4.29 2.56 13.30
C SER A 273 -4.09 1.26 12.51
N PRO A 274 -4.28 0.08 13.10
CA PRO A 274 -4.34 -1.17 12.34
C PRO A 274 -5.64 -1.34 11.54
N GLN A 275 -6.63 -0.46 11.75
CA GLN A 275 -7.88 -0.40 11.00
C GLN A 275 -7.89 0.83 10.09
N PRO A 276 -8.59 0.77 8.94
CA PRO A 276 -8.69 1.91 8.03
C PRO A 276 -9.33 3.09 8.73
N THR A 277 -8.90 4.29 8.35
CA THR A 277 -9.57 5.50 8.79
C THR A 277 -10.90 5.63 8.06
N THR A 278 -12.01 5.69 8.81
CA THR A 278 -13.30 6.13 8.28
C THR A 278 -13.18 7.61 7.95
N MET A 279 -13.15 7.94 6.67
CA MET A 279 -13.20 9.31 6.19
C MET A 279 -14.62 9.60 5.71
N ASP A 280 -15.25 10.62 6.30
CA ASP A 280 -16.58 11.13 5.89
C ASP A 280 -16.50 11.97 4.59
#